data_AF-A0A970CJQ1-F1
#
_entry.id   AF-A0A970CJQ1-F1
#
_cell.length_a   1.000
_cell.length_b   1.000
_cell.length_c   1.000
_cell.angle_alpha   90.00
_cell.angle_beta   90.00
_cell.angle_gamma   90.00
#
_symmetry.space_group_name_H-M   'P 1'
#
loop_
_entity.id
_entity.type
_entity.pdbx_description
1 polymer ?
#
loop_
_entity_poly.entity_id
_entity_poly.type
_entity_poly.pdbx_seq_one_letter_code
_entity_poly.pdbx_strand_id
1 'polypeptide(L)'
;MYRRNINIEVEMIYEVGYRSRAVFEDFNHHLELTLLFEVGTGKVLEAEVKLHRSPFPECQLGIKSLDKLIGYPAVSFKSSKDIFQLLAGPTGCTHLAELVIESIKARLQAADYQRPDWIDPEITEQRYRKWENHWANSCIHYTAPYWEPTSD
;
A
#
# COMPACT_ATOMS: atom_id res chain seq x y z
N MET A 1 13.65 24.43 -11.58
CA MET A 1 12.64 24.13 -10.56
C MET A 1 12.27 22.65 -10.70
N TYR A 2 12.43 21.85 -9.64
CA TYR A 2 12.05 20.45 -9.62
C TYR A 2 10.74 20.31 -8.84
N ARG A 3 9.79 19.54 -9.38
CA ARG A 3 8.51 19.21 -8.74
C ARG A 3 8.29 17.71 -8.83
N ARG A 4 7.75 17.16 -7.74
CA ARG A 4 7.33 15.77 -7.63
C ARG A 4 6.02 15.73 -6.86
N ASN A 5 5.06 14.93 -7.32
CA ASN A 5 3.75 14.74 -6.70
C ASN A 5 3.43 13.25 -6.60
N ILE A 6 2.80 12.87 -5.49
CA ILE A 6 2.11 11.60 -5.33
C ILE A 6 0.68 11.92 -4.94
N ASN A 7 -0.29 11.44 -5.72
CA ASN A 7 -1.71 11.55 -5.40
C ASN A 7 -2.27 10.15 -5.23
N ILE A 8 -3.05 9.92 -4.18
CA ILE A 8 -3.61 8.60 -3.87
C ILE A 8 -5.08 8.76 -3.52
N GLU A 9 -5.90 8.02 -4.22
CA GLU A 9 -7.32 7.85 -3.93
C GLU A 9 -7.54 6.43 -3.43
N VAL A 10 -8.39 6.29 -2.40
CA VAL A 10 -8.79 4.98 -1.89
C VAL A 10 -10.31 4.91 -1.89
N GLU A 11 -10.84 3.93 -2.61
CA GLU A 11 -12.26 3.60 -2.65
C GLU A 11 -12.51 2.28 -1.93
N MET A 12 -13.62 2.21 -1.20
CA MET A 12 -14.08 0.96 -0.61
C MET A 12 -14.92 0.20 -1.65
N ILE A 13 -14.62 -1.08 -1.83
CA ILE A 13 -15.31 -2.01 -2.72
C ILE A 13 -16.14 -2.96 -1.86
N TYR A 14 -17.46 -2.91 -2.01
CA TYR A 14 -18.42 -3.74 -1.25
C TYR A 14 -18.04 -5.21 -1.26
N GLU A 15 -18.06 -5.86 -0.09
CA GLU A 15 -17.71 -7.28 0.13
C GLU A 15 -16.28 -7.69 -0.29
N VAL A 16 -15.46 -6.77 -0.80
CA VAL A 16 -14.11 -7.07 -1.30
C VAL A 16 -13.05 -6.39 -0.45
N GLY A 17 -13.09 -5.06 -0.30
CA GLY A 17 -12.14 -4.30 0.50
C GLY A 17 -11.80 -2.92 -0.03
N TYR A 18 -10.53 -2.62 -0.25
CA TYR A 18 -10.10 -1.26 -0.60
C TYR A 18 -9.32 -1.27 -1.90
N ARG A 19 -9.69 -0.44 -2.87
CA ARG A 19 -8.88 -0.18 -4.05
C ARG A 19 -8.16 1.15 -3.88
N SER A 20 -6.84 1.11 -3.93
CA SER A 20 -6.00 2.31 -4.01
C SER A 20 -5.62 2.57 -5.46
N ARG A 21 -5.83 3.80 -5.92
CA ARG A 21 -5.32 4.32 -7.19
C ARG A 21 -4.31 5.42 -6.88
N ALA A 22 -3.07 5.23 -7.25
CA ALA A 22 -1.98 6.13 -6.95
C ALA A 22 -1.30 6.61 -8.23
N VAL A 23 -1.05 7.91 -8.31
CA VAL A 23 -0.34 8.55 -9.42
C VAL A 23 0.93 9.17 -8.89
N PHE A 24 2.06 8.80 -9.50
CA PHE A 24 3.34 9.46 -9.31
C PHE A 24 3.65 10.32 -10.53
N GLU A 25 4.03 11.57 -10.30
CA GLU A 25 4.55 12.43 -11.36
C GLU A 25 5.76 13.25 -10.88
N ASP A 26 6.87 13.14 -11.62
CA ASP A 26 8.00 14.06 -11.56
C ASP A 26 8.39 14.51 -12.99
N PHE A 27 9.49 15.26 -13.13
CA PHE A 27 9.97 15.72 -14.43
C PHE A 27 10.22 14.59 -15.45
N ASN A 28 10.71 13.44 -15.00
CA ASN A 28 11.10 12.29 -15.80
C ASN A 28 10.09 11.14 -15.78
N HIS A 29 9.25 11.03 -14.75
CA HIS A 29 8.44 9.86 -14.51
C HIS A 29 6.96 10.19 -14.40
N HIS A 30 6.13 9.30 -14.93
CA HIS A 30 4.69 9.30 -14.75
C HIS A 30 4.23 7.84 -14.66
N LEU A 31 3.76 7.44 -13.48
CA LEU A 31 3.30 6.09 -13.17
C LEU A 31 1.89 6.14 -12.57
N GLU A 32 1.05 5.20 -12.94
CA GLU A 32 -0.22 4.90 -12.26
C GLU A 32 -0.12 3.50 -11.65
N LEU A 33 -0.46 3.38 -10.37
CA LEU A 33 -0.51 2.13 -9.63
C LEU A 33 -1.94 1.89 -9.15
N THR A 34 -2.46 0.70 -9.35
CA THR A 34 -3.71 0.23 -8.76
C THR A 34 -3.43 -0.99 -7.88
N LEU A 35 -3.85 -0.94 -6.62
CA LEU A 35 -3.80 -2.07 -5.70
C LEU A 35 -5.21 -2.34 -5.15
N LEU A 36 -5.63 -3.60 -5.17
CA LEU A 36 -6.85 -4.04 -4.49
C LEU A 36 -6.46 -4.83 -3.24
N PHE A 37 -7.02 -4.46 -2.09
CA PHE A 37 -6.76 -5.10 -0.82
C PHE A 37 -8.01 -5.78 -0.30
N GLU A 38 -7.87 -7.03 0.15
CA GLU A 38 -8.94 -7.78 0.80
C GLU A 38 -9.32 -7.16 2.14
N VAL A 39 -10.61 -7.02 2.37
CA VAL A 39 -11.18 -6.72 3.68
C VAL A 39 -11.07 -7.96 4.55
N GLY A 40 -10.47 -7.83 5.73
CA GLY A 40 -10.08 -9.04 6.46
C GLY A 40 -8.57 -9.07 6.68
N THR A 41 -7.91 -9.84 5.83
CA THR A 41 -6.48 -10.11 5.98
C THR A 41 -5.61 -8.94 5.52
N GLY A 42 -6.17 -8.01 4.75
CA GLY A 42 -5.40 -6.94 4.12
C GLY A 42 -4.44 -7.43 3.04
N LYS A 43 -4.64 -8.65 2.54
CA LYS A 43 -3.89 -9.19 1.41
C LYS A 43 -4.12 -8.39 0.16
N VAL A 44 -3.07 -8.19 -0.64
CA VAL A 44 -3.21 -7.66 -1.99
C VAL A 44 -3.86 -8.74 -2.87
N LEU A 45 -5.01 -8.43 -3.45
CA LEU A 45 -5.75 -9.28 -4.38
C LEU A 45 -5.33 -9.00 -5.83
N GLU A 46 -5.11 -7.73 -6.16
CA GLU A 46 -4.73 -7.27 -7.49
C GLU A 46 -3.65 -6.20 -7.37
N ALA A 47 -2.70 -6.21 -8.31
CA ALA A 47 -1.69 -5.17 -8.44
C ALA A 47 -1.43 -4.89 -9.92
N GLU A 48 -1.67 -3.66 -10.35
CA GLU A 48 -1.46 -3.20 -11.73
C GLU A 48 -0.64 -1.92 -11.74
N VAL A 49 0.29 -1.79 -12.69
CA VAL A 49 1.03 -0.55 -12.91
C VAL A 49 1.03 -0.18 -14.39
N LYS A 50 0.82 1.11 -14.66
CA LYS A 50 0.98 1.71 -15.99
C LYS A 50 2.13 2.70 -15.94
N LEU A 51 3.08 2.56 -16.86
CA LEU A 51 4.16 3.50 -17.05
C LEU A 51 3.87 4.37 -18.27
N HIS A 52 3.56 5.64 -18.03
CA HIS A 52 3.33 6.62 -19.10
C HIS A 52 4.63 7.30 -19.52
N ARG A 53 5.52 7.57 -18.55
CA ARG A 53 6.83 8.17 -18.79
C ARG A 53 7.84 7.50 -17.86
N SER A 54 8.84 6.85 -18.45
CA SER A 54 9.89 6.12 -17.72
C SER A 54 11.15 6.00 -18.59
N PRO A 55 12.04 7.00 -18.59
CA PRO A 55 13.12 7.10 -19.58
C PRO A 55 14.25 6.08 -19.35
N PHE A 56 14.31 5.45 -18.17
CA PHE A 56 15.41 4.59 -17.80
C PHE A 56 15.01 3.09 -17.80
N PRO A 57 15.86 2.17 -18.27
CA PRO A 57 15.57 0.73 -18.29
C PRO A 57 15.24 0.14 -16.91
N GLU A 58 15.89 0.64 -15.85
CA GLU A 58 15.66 0.21 -14.47
C GLU A 58 14.25 0.51 -13.95
N CYS A 59 13.52 1.44 -14.58
CA CYS A 59 12.12 1.70 -14.24
C CYS A 59 11.21 0.50 -14.53
N GLN A 60 11.59 -0.33 -15.51
CA GLN A 60 10.81 -1.50 -15.92
C GLN A 60 11.04 -2.71 -15.02
N LEU A 61 12.14 -2.73 -14.24
CA LEU A 61 12.51 -3.88 -13.42
C LEU A 61 11.48 -4.14 -12.31
N GLY A 62 10.95 -3.08 -11.71
CA GLY A 62 9.98 -3.19 -10.63
C GLY A 62 8.64 -3.78 -11.04
N ILE A 63 8.22 -3.56 -12.30
CA ILE A 63 6.95 -4.11 -12.82
C ILE A 63 6.96 -5.63 -12.77
N LYS A 64 8.09 -6.25 -13.15
CA LYS A 64 8.23 -7.72 -13.19
C LYS A 64 8.10 -8.37 -11.81
N SER A 65 8.25 -7.59 -10.73
CA SER A 65 8.12 -8.04 -9.36
C SER A 65 6.79 -7.61 -8.73
N LEU A 66 5.95 -6.85 -9.42
CA LEU A 66 4.70 -6.33 -8.84
C LEU A 66 3.73 -7.46 -8.46
N ASP A 67 3.62 -8.50 -9.28
CA ASP A 67 2.78 -9.68 -9.01
C ASP A 67 3.17 -10.39 -7.70
N LYS A 68 4.42 -10.23 -7.24
CA LYS A 68 4.86 -10.81 -5.97
C LYS A 68 4.19 -10.14 -4.76
N LEU A 69 3.52 -9.00 -4.93
CA LEU A 69 2.71 -8.41 -3.88
C LEU A 69 1.40 -9.18 -3.67
N ILE A 70 0.89 -9.85 -4.71
CA ILE A 70 -0.38 -10.56 -4.65
C ILE A 70 -0.29 -11.68 -3.60
N GLY A 71 -1.28 -11.74 -2.71
CA GLY A 71 -1.33 -12.66 -1.60
C GLY A 71 -0.55 -12.23 -0.35
N TYR A 72 0.28 -11.17 -0.42
CA TYR A 72 0.94 -10.62 0.76
C TYR A 72 -0.01 -9.69 1.52
N PRO A 73 -0.16 -9.85 2.85
CA PRO A 73 -0.80 -8.85 3.68
C PRO A 73 -0.03 -7.53 3.60
N ALA A 74 -0.72 -6.43 3.32
CA ALA A 74 -0.14 -5.08 3.22
C ALA A 74 0.65 -4.66 4.48
N VAL A 75 0.30 -5.25 5.62
CA VAL A 75 0.88 -5.02 6.94
C VAL A 75 2.06 -5.93 7.28
N SER A 76 2.28 -7.00 6.51
CA SER A 76 3.30 -8.03 6.81
C SER A 76 4.74 -7.59 6.56
N PHE A 77 4.94 -6.43 5.94
CA PHE A 77 6.27 -5.87 5.73
C PHE A 77 6.80 -5.33 7.06
N LYS A 78 8.03 -5.72 7.42
CA LYS A 78 8.69 -5.27 8.67
C LYS A 78 9.30 -3.89 8.51
N SER A 79 9.65 -3.51 7.27
CA SER A 79 10.19 -2.21 6.94
C SER A 79 9.95 -1.84 5.47
N SER A 80 10.04 -0.55 5.12
CA SER A 80 10.00 -0.10 3.72
C SER A 80 11.11 -0.77 2.90
N LYS A 81 12.22 -1.18 3.55
CA LYS A 81 13.32 -1.87 2.88
C LYS A 81 12.87 -3.22 2.29
N ASP A 82 11.89 -3.88 2.88
CA ASP A 82 11.38 -5.15 2.37
C ASP A 82 10.66 -4.93 1.03
N ILE A 83 9.86 -3.86 0.94
CA ILE A 83 9.17 -3.46 -0.29
C ILE A 83 10.18 -2.99 -1.35
N PHE A 84 11.19 -2.20 -0.96
CA PHE A 84 12.28 -1.83 -1.87
C PHE A 84 13.04 -3.05 -2.38
N GLN A 85 13.39 -3.99 -1.51
CA GLN A 85 14.12 -5.20 -1.88
C GLN A 85 13.28 -6.08 -2.81
N LEU A 86 11.97 -6.17 -2.57
CA LEU A 86 11.05 -6.96 -3.38
C LEU A 86 10.87 -6.38 -4.79
N LEU A 87 10.68 -5.05 -4.89
CA LEU A 87 10.30 -4.38 -6.13
C LEU A 87 11.50 -3.77 -6.87
N ALA A 88 12.33 -2.98 -6.19
CA ALA A 88 13.49 -2.33 -6.81
C ALA A 88 14.71 -3.25 -6.84
N GLY A 89 14.92 -4.06 -5.80
CA GLY A 89 16.17 -4.81 -5.63
C GLY A 89 17.39 -3.88 -5.62
N PRO A 90 18.59 -4.36 -5.99
CA PRO A 90 19.82 -3.56 -5.93
C PRO A 90 19.95 -2.51 -7.03
N THR A 91 19.21 -2.64 -8.13
CA THR A 91 19.41 -1.83 -9.36
C THR A 91 18.14 -1.23 -9.95
N GLY A 92 16.95 -1.60 -9.46
CA GLY A 92 15.68 -1.07 -9.94
C GLY A 92 15.39 0.34 -9.41
N CYS A 93 14.53 1.07 -10.11
CA CYS A 93 14.09 2.38 -9.65
C CYS A 93 13.23 2.26 -8.38
N THR A 94 13.38 3.21 -7.47
CA THR A 94 12.70 3.22 -6.16
C THR A 94 11.26 3.77 -6.23
N HIS A 95 10.90 4.49 -7.29
CA HIS A 95 9.62 5.21 -7.38
C HIS A 95 8.40 4.29 -7.27
N LEU A 96 8.41 3.11 -7.91
CA LEU A 96 7.30 2.17 -7.79
C LEU A 96 7.17 1.63 -6.36
N ALA A 97 8.29 1.30 -5.71
CA ALA A 97 8.28 0.81 -4.33
C ALA A 97 7.76 1.88 -3.36
N GLU A 98 8.16 3.13 -3.56
CA GLU A 98 7.63 4.26 -2.80
C GLU A 98 6.13 4.43 -3.01
N LEU A 99 5.65 4.36 -4.26
CA LEU A 99 4.23 4.47 -4.59
C LEU A 99 3.41 3.35 -3.94
N VAL A 100 3.94 2.13 -3.87
CA VAL A 100 3.34 0.99 -3.15
C VAL A 100 3.28 1.27 -1.64
N ILE A 101 4.36 1.75 -1.03
CA ILE A 101 4.40 2.10 0.40
C ILE A 101 3.32 3.14 0.73
N GLU A 102 3.25 4.22 -0.04
CA GLU A 102 2.28 5.28 0.19
C GLU A 102 0.84 4.81 -0.05
N SER A 103 0.62 3.91 -1.03
CA SER A 103 -0.71 3.30 -1.27
C SER A 103 -1.17 2.43 -0.10
N ILE A 104 -0.24 1.66 0.50
CA ILE A 104 -0.53 0.86 1.70
C ILE A 104 -0.89 1.79 2.87
N LYS A 105 -0.11 2.84 3.10
CA LYS A 105 -0.41 3.84 4.15
C LYS A 105 -1.78 4.46 3.94
N ALA A 106 -2.05 4.97 2.74
CA ALA A 106 -3.34 5.58 2.40
C ALA A 106 -4.50 4.60 2.62
N ARG A 107 -4.34 3.31 2.26
CA ARG A 107 -5.35 2.29 2.53
C ARG A 107 -5.57 2.06 4.02
N LEU A 108 -4.51 2.05 4.84
CA LEU A 108 -4.66 1.88 6.29
C LEU A 108 -5.40 3.06 6.91
N GLN A 109 -5.13 4.27 6.44
CA GLN A 109 -5.84 5.48 6.83
C GLN A 109 -7.30 5.45 6.38
N ALA A 110 -7.58 5.01 5.16
CA ALA A 110 -8.94 4.85 4.67
C ALA A 110 -9.72 3.81 5.50
N ALA A 111 -9.08 2.70 5.89
CA ALA A 111 -9.70 1.67 6.71
C ALA A 111 -10.00 2.13 8.15
N ASP A 112 -9.25 3.12 8.65
CA ASP A 112 -9.51 3.76 9.94
C ASP A 112 -10.79 4.61 9.91
N TYR A 113 -10.94 5.42 8.85
CA TYR A 113 -12.08 6.32 8.68
C TYR A 113 -13.34 5.64 8.15
N GLN A 114 -13.18 4.67 7.26
CA GLN A 114 -14.28 4.05 6.52
C GLN A 114 -14.50 2.65 7.09
N ARG A 115 -15.39 2.52 8.07
CA ARG A 115 -15.76 1.22 8.65
C ARG A 115 -16.82 0.56 7.77
N PRO A 116 -16.55 -0.61 7.15
CA PRO A 116 -17.54 -1.27 6.31
C PRO A 116 -18.73 -1.74 7.15
N ASP A 117 -19.95 -1.39 6.76
CA ASP A 117 -21.19 -1.77 7.45
C ASP A 117 -21.61 -3.22 7.19
N TRP A 118 -21.07 -3.85 6.15
CA TRP A 118 -21.25 -5.27 5.83
C TRP A 118 -20.34 -6.21 6.62
N ILE A 119 -19.41 -5.68 7.40
CA ILE A 119 -18.62 -6.48 8.33
C ILE A 119 -19.29 -6.43 9.68
N ASP A 120 -19.34 -7.58 10.35
CA ASP A 120 -19.80 -7.67 11.73
C ASP A 120 -19.15 -6.55 12.58
N PRO A 121 -19.96 -5.67 13.18
CA PRO A 121 -19.46 -4.58 14.01
C PRO A 121 -18.52 -5.05 15.12
N GLU A 122 -18.72 -6.25 15.67
CA GLU A 122 -17.87 -6.80 16.72
C GLU A 122 -16.48 -7.18 16.19
N ILE A 123 -16.39 -7.73 14.97
CA ILE A 123 -15.10 -8.01 14.32
C ILE A 123 -14.36 -6.69 14.03
N THR A 124 -15.09 -5.68 13.57
CA THR A 124 -14.53 -4.36 13.26
C THR A 124 -13.99 -3.69 14.53
N GLU A 125 -14.75 -3.74 15.62
CA GLU A 125 -14.36 -3.18 16.92
C GLU A 125 -13.17 -3.91 17.54
N GLN A 126 -13.15 -5.25 17.50
CA GLN A 126 -12.01 -6.04 17.99
C GLN A 126 -10.71 -5.71 17.24
N ARG A 127 -10.78 -5.57 15.90
CA ARG A 127 -9.64 -5.13 15.10
C ARG A 127 -9.18 -3.75 15.49
N TYR A 128 -10.13 -2.82 15.61
CA TYR A 128 -9.83 -1.45 15.95
C TYR A 128 -9.16 -1.35 17.32
N ARG A 129 -9.62 -2.11 18.32
CA ARG A 129 -8.95 -2.21 19.64
C ARG A 129 -7.53 -2.77 19.56
N LYS A 130 -7.32 -3.84 18.78
CA LYS A 130 -5.97 -4.39 18.56
C LYS A 130 -5.06 -3.33 17.90
N TRP A 131 -5.61 -2.55 16.96
CA TRP A 131 -4.92 -1.45 16.29
C TRP A 131 -4.62 -0.26 17.21
N GLU A 132 -5.59 0.23 17.98
CA GLU A 132 -5.41 1.32 18.94
C GLU A 132 -4.34 0.97 19.98
N ASN A 133 -4.37 -0.25 20.52
CA ASN A 133 -3.38 -0.70 21.49
C ASN A 133 -1.97 -0.75 20.89
N HIS A 134 -1.84 -1.19 19.63
CA HIS A 134 -0.55 -1.28 18.97
C HIS A 134 0.06 0.10 18.70
N TRP A 135 -0.77 1.07 18.32
CA TRP A 135 -0.32 2.42 17.95
C TRP A 135 -0.54 3.49 19.01
N ALA A 136 -0.90 3.13 20.25
CA ALA A 136 -1.29 4.06 21.32
C ALA A 136 -0.29 5.21 21.58
N ASN A 137 1.00 5.00 21.29
CA ASN A 137 2.06 6.00 21.48
C ASN A 137 2.69 6.50 20.17
N SER A 138 1.98 6.36 19.05
CA SER A 138 2.48 6.73 17.73
C SER A 138 1.38 7.31 16.85
N CYS A 139 1.74 8.20 15.93
CA CYS A 139 0.78 8.63 14.92
C CYS A 139 0.73 7.60 13.80
N ILE A 140 -0.41 6.89 13.69
CA ILE A 140 -0.67 5.85 12.68
C ILE A 140 -0.35 6.32 11.25
N HIS A 141 -0.64 7.59 10.94
CA HIS A 141 -0.39 8.21 9.64
C HIS A 141 1.11 8.29 9.29
N TYR A 142 1.98 8.29 10.30
CA TYR A 142 3.44 8.37 10.15
C TYR A 142 4.16 7.04 10.41
N THR A 143 3.55 6.06 11.07
CA THR A 143 4.21 4.79 11.45
C THR A 143 3.84 3.57 10.60
N ALA A 144 2.72 3.59 9.87
CA ALA A 144 2.38 2.56 8.88
C ALA A 144 3.41 2.51 7.73
N PRO A 145 3.73 1.36 7.10
CA PRO A 145 2.90 0.16 6.90
C PRO A 145 3.17 -1.04 7.83
N TYR A 146 4.01 -0.92 8.85
CA TYR A 146 4.53 -2.09 9.57
C TYR A 146 3.59 -2.55 10.67
N TRP A 147 3.04 -3.76 10.56
CA TRP A 147 2.36 -4.42 11.67
C TRP A 147 2.66 -5.91 11.64
N GLU A 148 3.43 -6.38 12.63
CA GLU A 148 3.49 -7.79 12.93
C GLU A 148 2.26 -8.12 13.80
N PRO A 149 1.30 -8.94 13.33
CA PRO A 149 0.38 -9.57 14.26
C PRO A 149 1.23 -10.36 15.24
N THR A 150 1.25 -9.96 16.50
CA THR A 150 1.70 -10.85 17.56
C THR A 150 0.83 -12.09 17.45
N SER A 151 1.45 -13.24 17.17
CA SER A 151 0.79 -14.54 17.24
C SER A 151 0.23 -14.69 18.65
N ASP A 152 -1.11 -14.66 18.76
CA ASP A 152 -1.83 -15.17 19.91
C ASP A 152 -1.51 -16.66 20.10
#